data_AF-A0A956EQV4-F1
#
_entry.id   AF-A0A956EQV4-F1
#
_cell.length_a   1.000
_cell.length_b   1.000
_cell.length_c   1.000
_cell.angle_alpha   90.00
_cell.angle_beta   90.00
_cell.angle_gamma   90.00
#
_symmetry.space_group_name_H-M   'P 1'
#
loop_
_entity.id
_entity.type
_entity.pdbx_description
1 polymer ?
#
loop_
_entity_poly.entity_id
_entity_poly.type
_entity_poly.pdbx_seq_one_letter_code
_entity_poly.pdbx_strand_id
1 'polypeptide(L)'
;MEDPIRFDVWAVPRGSMKEPQLAILMQWVGYPRVSALKALVKALAGSRPMLIGRSLTFQSAGELRAIAEGCFDSSQLLQEFYEPADLECLTYCAKHDAYSAGIHGCHVCSGFYQ
;
A
#
# COMPACT_ATOMS: atom_id res chain seq x y z
N MET A 1 10.69 -13.55 -14.76
CA MET A 1 11.52 -13.61 -13.54
C MET A 1 10.64 -13.09 -12.42
N GLU A 2 10.52 -13.76 -11.27
CA GLU A 2 9.70 -13.22 -10.18
C GLU A 2 10.43 -12.05 -9.54
N ASP A 3 9.74 -10.92 -9.34
CA ASP A 3 10.29 -9.79 -8.58
C ASP A 3 10.70 -10.28 -7.18
N PRO A 4 11.98 -10.22 -6.82
CA PRO A 4 12.47 -10.77 -5.55
C PRO A 4 11.99 -9.98 -4.35
N ILE A 5 11.44 -8.78 -4.57
CA ILE A 5 11.02 -7.87 -3.52
C ILE A 5 9.59 -7.43 -3.78
N ARG A 6 8.74 -7.69 -2.79
CA ARG A 6 7.32 -7.37 -2.81
C ARG A 6 7.04 -6.08 -2.03
N PHE A 7 5.89 -5.48 -2.31
CA PHE A 7 5.42 -4.26 -1.67
C PHE A 7 4.01 -4.40 -1.13
N ASP A 8 3.76 -3.66 -0.07
CA ASP A 8 2.45 -3.43 0.51
C ASP A 8 2.02 -2.00 0.22
N VAL A 9 0.74 -1.83 -0.16
CA VAL A 9 0.15 -0.51 -0.39
C VAL A 9 -0.71 -0.16 0.81
N TRP A 10 -0.35 0.93 1.48
CA TRP A 10 -1.09 1.50 2.59
C TRP A 10 -1.77 2.79 2.16
N ALA A 11 -3.02 3.03 2.59
CA ALA A 11 -3.75 4.22 2.20
C ALA A 11 -4.63 4.77 3.32
N VAL A 12 -4.82 6.09 3.32
CA VAL A 12 -5.70 6.79 4.27
C VAL A 12 -7.06 7.00 3.62
N PRO A 13 -8.15 6.44 4.17
CA PRO A 13 -9.46 6.52 3.55
C PRO A 13 -10.07 7.93 3.67
N ARG A 14 -10.75 8.38 2.61
CA ARG A 14 -11.47 9.66 2.60
C ARG A 14 -12.77 9.54 3.39
N GLY A 15 -13.13 10.57 4.15
CA GLY A 15 -14.15 10.55 5.22
C GLY A 15 -15.50 9.88 4.93
N SER A 16 -16.00 9.88 3.68
CA SER A 16 -17.17 9.08 3.28
C SER A 16 -16.79 8.08 2.21
N MET A 17 -16.82 6.79 2.55
CA MET A 17 -16.47 5.69 1.64
C MET A 17 -17.72 5.11 0.97
N LYS A 18 -17.56 4.72 -0.31
CA LYS A 18 -18.59 4.10 -1.15
C LYS A 18 -18.20 2.63 -1.44
N GLU A 19 -19.06 1.91 -2.16
CA GLU A 19 -18.83 0.53 -2.62
C GLU A 19 -17.43 0.27 -3.26
N PRO A 20 -16.86 1.19 -4.07
CA PRO A 20 -15.58 0.96 -4.75
C PRO A 20 -14.41 0.69 -3.81
N GLN A 21 -14.35 1.36 -2.65
CA GLN A 21 -13.25 1.16 -1.72
C GLN A 21 -13.32 -0.17 -1.00
N LEU A 22 -14.53 -0.68 -0.76
CA LEU A 22 -14.73 -2.02 -0.22
C LEU A 22 -14.31 -3.09 -1.23
N ALA A 23 -14.60 -2.87 -2.52
CA ALA A 23 -14.19 -3.77 -3.60
C ALA A 23 -12.66 -3.90 -3.68
N ILE A 24 -11.92 -2.80 -3.52
CA ILE A 24 -10.45 -2.80 -3.47
C ILE A 24 -9.93 -3.71 -2.35
N LEU A 25 -10.45 -3.56 -1.13
CA LEU A 25 -10.02 -4.39 0.02
C LEU A 25 -10.31 -5.87 -0.17
N MET A 26 -11.45 -6.20 -0.77
CA MET A 26 -11.84 -7.58 -1.03
C MET A 26 -10.99 -8.20 -2.14
N GLN A 27 -10.64 -7.43 -3.17
CA GLN A 27 -9.90 -7.91 -4.34
C GLN A 27 -8.39 -8.01 -4.09
N TRP A 28 -7.77 -6.99 -3.50
CA TRP A 28 -6.31 -6.83 -3.46
C TRP A 28 -5.67 -7.24 -2.13
N VAL A 29 -6.43 -7.20 -1.03
CA VAL A 29 -5.97 -7.68 0.28
C VAL A 29 -6.50 -9.09 0.56
N GLY A 30 -7.53 -9.53 -0.17
CA GLY A 30 -8.22 -10.79 0.08
C GLY A 30 -9.01 -10.79 1.39
N TYR A 31 -9.40 -9.62 1.91
CA TYR A 31 -10.19 -9.56 3.13
C TYR A 31 -11.61 -10.10 2.91
N PRO A 32 -12.11 -10.96 3.82
CA PRO A 32 -13.54 -11.21 3.91
C PRO A 32 -14.29 -9.89 4.11
N ARG A 33 -15.46 -9.72 3.49
CA ARG A 33 -16.23 -8.47 3.51
C ARG A 33 -16.37 -7.86 4.91
N VAL A 34 -16.67 -8.68 5.92
CA VAL A 34 -16.80 -8.22 7.32
C VAL A 34 -15.48 -7.70 7.88
N SER A 35 -14.36 -8.35 7.59
CA SER A 35 -13.03 -7.90 8.00
C SER A 35 -12.63 -6.60 7.29
N ALA A 36 -12.93 -6.48 6.00
CA ALA A 36 -12.73 -5.25 5.23
C ALA A 36 -13.49 -4.07 5.84
N LEU A 37 -14.77 -4.26 6.19
CA LEU A 37 -15.58 -3.23 6.87
C LEU A 37 -14.99 -2.84 8.23
N LYS A 38 -14.52 -3.80 9.03
CA LYS A 38 -13.90 -3.52 10.33
C LYS A 38 -12.60 -2.73 10.19
N ALA A 39 -11.74 -3.13 9.26
CA ALA A 39 -10.48 -2.44 8.98
C ALA A 39 -10.76 -1.00 8.53
N LEU A 40 -11.74 -0.85 7.65
CA LEU A 40 -12.19 0.44 7.14
C LEU A 40 -12.71 1.37 8.23
N VAL A 41 -13.66 0.91 9.05
CA VAL A 41 -14.24 1.74 10.12
C VAL A 41 -13.15 2.21 11.10
N LYS A 42 -12.21 1.33 11.45
CA LYS A 42 -11.07 1.71 12.31
C LYS A 42 -10.18 2.77 11.66
N ALA A 43 -9.90 2.62 10.36
CA ALA A 43 -9.07 3.57 9.61
C ALA A 43 -9.74 4.94 9.51
N LEU A 44 -11.05 4.99 9.23
CA LEU A 44 -11.84 6.22 9.18
C LEU A 44 -11.91 6.95 10.53
N ALA A 45 -12.12 6.22 11.63
CA ALA A 45 -12.27 6.81 12.95
C ALA A 45 -11.03 7.54 13.45
N GLY A 46 -9.84 7.18 12.96
CA GLY A 46 -8.57 7.77 13.37
C GLY A 46 -7.78 8.43 12.24
N SER A 47 -8.36 8.56 11.04
CA SER A 47 -7.63 8.97 9.82
C SER A 47 -6.29 8.23 9.66
N ARG A 48 -6.30 6.93 9.97
CA ARG A 48 -5.09 6.11 9.98
C ARG A 48 -4.90 5.39 8.65
N PRO A 49 -3.65 5.19 8.20
CA PRO A 49 -3.37 4.30 7.09
C PRO A 49 -3.93 2.90 7.35
N MET A 50 -4.44 2.28 6.29
CA MET A 50 -4.81 0.87 6.28
C MET A 50 -4.23 0.16 5.07
N LEU A 51 -3.99 -1.14 5.22
CA LEU A 51 -3.50 -1.98 4.13
C LEU A 51 -4.59 -2.14 3.07
N ILE A 52 -4.27 -1.80 1.82
CA ILE A 52 -5.16 -1.91 0.65
C ILE A 52 -4.64 -2.84 -0.45
N GLY A 53 -3.38 -3.27 -0.37
CA GLY A 53 -2.80 -4.32 -1.20
C GLY A 53 -1.60 -4.95 -0.52
N ARG A 54 -1.43 -6.26 -0.68
CA ARG A 54 -0.40 -7.03 0.02
C ARG A 54 0.49 -7.82 -0.94
N SER A 55 1.79 -7.86 -0.66
CA SER A 55 2.76 -8.71 -1.37
C SER A 55 2.74 -8.53 -2.89
N LEU A 56 2.63 -7.29 -3.34
CA LEU A 56 2.51 -6.93 -4.76
C LEU A 56 3.88 -6.74 -5.41
N THR A 57 3.97 -6.99 -6.72
CA THR A 57 5.06 -6.47 -7.54
C THR A 57 5.03 -4.94 -7.56
N PHE A 58 6.13 -4.30 -7.95
CA PHE A 58 6.13 -2.84 -8.11
C PHE A 58 5.07 -2.39 -9.12
N GLN A 59 4.93 -3.11 -10.23
CA GLN A 59 3.93 -2.82 -11.26
C GLN A 59 2.50 -2.94 -10.71
N SER A 60 2.14 -4.08 -10.10
CA SER A 60 0.79 -4.29 -9.56
C SER A 60 0.45 -3.33 -8.44
N ALA A 61 1.45 -2.93 -7.64
CA ALA A 61 1.26 -1.88 -6.66
C ALA A 61 0.98 -0.51 -7.31
N GLY A 62 1.66 -0.18 -8.41
CA GLY A 62 1.37 1.00 -9.23
C GLY A 62 -0.06 1.00 -9.79
N GLU A 63 -0.50 -0.14 -10.33
CA GLU A 63 -1.88 -0.32 -10.83
C GLU A 63 -2.91 -0.12 -9.71
N LEU A 64 -2.69 -0.73 -8.55
CA LEU A 64 -3.55 -0.53 -7.38
C LEU A 64 -3.58 0.93 -6.93
N ARG A 65 -2.43 1.60 -6.89
CA ARG A 65 -2.36 3.02 -6.49
C ARG A 65 -3.12 3.93 -7.45
N ALA A 66 -3.09 3.63 -8.75
CA ALA A 66 -3.89 4.34 -9.75
C ALA A 66 -5.40 4.08 -9.58
N ILE A 67 -5.82 2.84 -9.29
CA ILE A 67 -7.22 2.51 -9.00
C ILE A 67 -7.70 3.18 -7.71
N ALA A 68 -6.80 3.27 -6.71
CA ALA A 68 -7.05 3.92 -5.44
C ALA A 68 -7.10 5.45 -5.55
N GLU A 69 -6.67 6.03 -6.66
CA GLU A 69 -6.67 7.47 -6.90
C GLU A 69 -8.12 8.00 -6.90
N GLY A 70 -8.43 8.89 -5.96
CA GLY A 70 -9.78 9.42 -5.73
C GLY A 70 -10.63 8.64 -4.74
N CYS A 71 -10.22 7.43 -4.36
CA CYS A 71 -10.84 6.65 -3.30
C CYS A 71 -10.26 6.95 -1.91
N PHE A 72 -8.98 7.34 -1.87
CA PHE A 72 -8.17 7.58 -0.66
C PHE A 72 -7.52 8.96 -0.73
N ASP A 73 -7.24 9.57 0.43
CA ASP A 73 -6.61 10.90 0.52
C ASP A 73 -5.10 10.85 0.27
N SER A 74 -4.46 9.74 0.65
CA SER A 74 -3.05 9.47 0.37
C SER A 74 -2.79 7.98 0.31
N SER A 75 -1.76 7.58 -0.45
CA SER A 75 -1.22 6.22 -0.45
C SER A 75 0.28 6.24 -0.23
N GLN A 76 0.80 5.18 0.40
CA GLN A 76 2.21 4.93 0.63
C GLN A 76 2.54 3.53 0.13
N LEU A 77 3.65 3.41 -0.59
CA LEU A 77 4.19 2.12 -1.02
C LEU A 77 5.33 1.73 -0.08
N LEU A 78 5.17 0.65 0.68
CA LEU A 78 6.17 0.15 1.61
C LEU A 78 6.66 -1.21 1.13
N GLN A 79 7.94 -1.50 1.30
CA GLN A 79 8.46 -2.86 1.14
C GLN A 79 7.67 -3.80 2.06
N GLU A 80 7.41 -5.02 1.59
CA GLU A 80 6.69 -6.04 2.34
C GLU A 80 7.26 -6.20 3.76
N PHE A 81 6.36 -6.48 4.71
CA PHE A 81 6.63 -6.60 6.15
C PHE A 81 6.87 -5.29 6.90
N TYR A 82 6.82 -4.14 6.22
CA TYR A 82 6.83 -2.83 6.88
C TYR A 82 5.44 -2.20 6.93
N GLU A 83 5.20 -1.50 8.03
CA GLU A 83 3.98 -0.74 8.26
C GLU A 83 4.28 0.76 8.35
N PRO A 84 3.26 1.63 8.22
CA PRO A 84 3.44 3.07 8.39
C PRO A 84 3.98 3.49 9.78
N ALA A 85 3.90 2.61 10.78
CA ALA A 85 4.54 2.82 12.08
C ALA A 85 6.08 2.74 12.00
N ASP A 86 6.63 2.07 10.99
CA ASP A 86 8.06 1.84 10.82
C ASP A 86 8.76 2.92 9.99
N LEU A 87 8.06 3.97 9.56
CA LEU A 87 8.58 5.00 8.64
C LEU A 87 9.89 5.65 9.12
N GLU A 88 10.09 5.77 10.44
CA GLU A 88 11.32 6.32 11.02
C GLU A 88 12.57 5.47 10.73
N CYS A 89 12.37 4.17 10.47
CA CYS A 89 13.42 3.20 10.14
C CYS A 89 13.59 2.99 8.63
N LEU A 90 12.81 3.68 7.80
CA LEU A 90 12.76 3.48 6.35
C LEU A 90 13.37 4.65 5.59
N THR A 91 13.93 4.34 4.42
CA THR A 91 14.40 5.37 3.48
C THR A 91 13.36 5.56 2.38
N TYR A 92 12.95 6.82 2.18
CA TYR A 92 12.05 7.20 1.09
C TYR A 92 12.81 7.42 -0.22
N CYS A 93 12.32 6.85 -1.31
CA CYS A 93 12.82 7.09 -2.65
C CYS A 93 11.85 7.95 -3.46
N ALA A 94 12.19 9.22 -3.70
CA ALA A 94 11.35 10.12 -4.48
C ALA A 94 11.13 9.68 -5.94
N LYS A 95 12.08 8.94 -6.55
CA LYS A 95 11.97 8.49 -7.94
C LYS A 95 10.86 7.46 -8.14
N HIS A 96 10.67 6.57 -7.17
CA HIS A 96 9.71 5.47 -7.25
C HIS A 96 8.56 5.62 -6.25
N ASP A 97 8.58 6.70 -5.47
CA ASP A 97 7.60 7.02 -4.44
C ASP A 97 7.32 5.81 -3.53
N ALA A 98 8.40 5.28 -2.96
CA ALA A 98 8.41 4.03 -2.21
C ALA A 98 9.35 4.09 -1.01
N TYR A 99 8.98 3.39 0.06
CA TYR A 99 9.75 3.22 1.28
C TYR A 99 10.34 1.81 1.32
N SER A 100 11.64 1.72 1.62
CA SER A 100 12.33 0.44 1.77
C SER A 100 13.34 0.49 2.90
N ALA A 101 13.52 -0.64 3.57
CA ALA A 101 14.64 -0.84 4.48
C ALA A 101 15.79 -1.44 3.68
N GLY A 102 16.92 -0.74 3.63
CA GLY A 102 18.10 -1.24 2.95
C GLY A 102 19.26 -0.26 3.01
N ILE A 103 20.44 -0.81 3.30
CA ILE A 103 21.73 -0.10 3.19
C ILE A 103 22.08 0.29 1.74
N HIS A 104 21.48 -0.38 0.75
CA HIS A 104 21.72 -0.14 -0.68
C HIS A 104 20.71 0.82 -1.33
N GLY A 105 19.79 1.40 -0.56
CA GLY A 105 18.78 2.33 -1.07
C GLY A 105 17.58 1.62 -1.72
N CYS A 106 16.94 2.29 -2.68
CA CYS A 106 15.71 1.80 -3.31
C CYS A 106 15.97 0.60 -4.23
N HIS A 107 15.33 -0.52 -3.91
CA HIS A 107 15.46 -1.76 -4.68
C HIS A 107 14.97 -1.64 -6.14
N VAL A 108 14.03 -0.72 -6.40
CA VAL A 108 13.58 -0.41 -7.76
C VAL A 108 14.66 0.31 -8.56
N CYS A 109 15.40 1.22 -7.92
CA CYS A 109 16.54 1.90 -8.57
C CYS A 109 17.67 0.94 -8.94
N SER A 110 17.92 -0.09 -8.14
CA SER A 110 18.97 -1.08 -8.40
C SER A 110 18.62 -2.10 -9.49
N GLY A 111 17.42 -2.02 -10.10
CA GLY A 111 17.06 -2.83 -11.25
C GLY A 111 16.56 -4.25 -10.92
N PHE A 112 16.03 -4.47 -9.71
CA PHE A 112 15.43 -5.77 -9.32
C PHE A 112 14.05 -6.03 -9.96
N TYR A 113 13.56 -5.13 -10.81
CA TYR A 113 12.23 -5.21 -11.43
C TYR A 113 12.42 -5.11 -12.96
N GLN A 114 12.17 -6.22 -13.66
CA GLN A 114 12.16 -6.33 -15.13
C GLN A 114 10.95 -7.14 -15.60
#